data_AF-A0A226D8V6-F1
#
_entry.id   AF-A0A226D8V6-F1
#
_cell.length_a   1.000
_cell.length_b   1.000
_cell.length_c   1.000
_cell.angle_alpha   90.00
_cell.angle_beta   90.00
_cell.angle_gamma   90.00
#
_symmetry.space_group_name_H-M   'P 1'
#
loop_
_entity.id
_entity.type
_entity.pdbx_description
1 polymer ?
#
loop_
_entity_poly.entity_id
_entity_poly.type
_entity_poly.pdbx_seq_one_letter_code
_entity_poly.pdbx_strand_id
1 'polypeptide(L)'
;MGNPAHSTRVNLPARIKLYRCLQILEKQFNLTLSTRVIPATMVVSPWLQIYCTFVMIKLARYLPSSGFMTYPFTIFICVMVCVVFETFAAQIFVNSEQQRAEWWLDPELTKLNRSRIRSRRPMRIQVGSNFIDRGTALVTQNFCITQTVSLLLM
;
A
#
# COMPACT_ATOMS: atom_id res chain seq x y z
N MET A 1 28.04 -15.83 -29.87
CA MET A 1 27.10 -14.83 -30.45
C MET A 1 25.87 -15.59 -30.93
N GLY A 2 24.63 -15.41 -30.47
CA GLY A 2 23.99 -14.57 -29.48
C GLY A 2 22.62 -15.20 -29.19
N ASN A 3 22.21 -15.21 -27.92
CA ASN A 3 21.06 -15.95 -27.39
C ASN A 3 19.73 -15.25 -27.75
N PRO A 4 18.70 -15.91 -28.33
CA PRO A 4 17.42 -15.26 -28.60
C PRO A 4 16.54 -15.29 -27.35
N ALA A 5 16.89 -14.47 -26.36
CA ALA A 5 15.99 -14.10 -25.29
C ALA A 5 15.36 -12.74 -25.64
N HIS A 6 14.22 -12.74 -26.35
CA HIS A 6 13.46 -11.49 -26.50
C HIS A 6 11.95 -11.72 -26.60
N SER A 7 11.32 -11.69 -25.43
CA SER A 7 10.04 -11.04 -25.13
C SER A 7 8.88 -11.35 -26.09
N THR A 8 8.04 -12.29 -25.69
CA THR A 8 6.64 -12.39 -26.13
C THR A 8 5.95 -11.06 -25.82
N ARG A 9 6.00 -10.09 -26.72
CA ARG A 9 5.26 -8.82 -26.59
C ARG A 9 3.78 -9.16 -26.61
N VAL A 10 3.16 -9.20 -25.43
CA VAL A 10 1.72 -9.35 -25.29
C VAL A 10 1.05 -8.22 -26.08
N ASN A 11 0.23 -8.57 -27.06
CA ASN A 11 -0.49 -7.60 -27.90
C ASN A 11 -1.20 -6.54 -27.03
N LEU A 12 -1.11 -5.27 -27.42
CA LEU A 12 -1.78 -4.13 -26.77
C LEU A 12 -3.24 -4.41 -26.34
N PRO A 13 -4.11 -5.02 -27.16
CA PRO A 13 -5.48 -5.35 -26.74
C PRO A 13 -5.56 -6.33 -25.57
N ALA A 14 -4.64 -7.30 -25.47
CA ALA A 14 -4.60 -8.24 -24.34
C ALA A 14 -4.15 -7.54 -23.05
N ARG A 15 -3.17 -6.62 -23.13
CA ARG A 15 -2.76 -5.76 -21.99
C ARG A 15 -3.91 -4.89 -21.49
N ILE A 16 -4.68 -4.29 -22.40
CA ILE A 16 -5.86 -3.47 -22.09
C ILE A 16 -6.97 -4.32 -21.44
N LYS A 17 -7.14 -5.59 -21.85
CA LYS A 17 -8.11 -6.53 -21.25
C LYS A 17 -7.69 -6.95 -19.84
N LEU A 18 -6.42 -7.29 -19.63
CA LEU A 18 -5.88 -7.62 -18.31
C LEU A 18 -6.04 -6.46 -17.33
N TYR A 19 -5.68 -5.25 -17.76
CA TYR A 19 -5.85 -4.04 -16.96
C TYR A 19 -7.31 -3.78 -16.59
N ARG A 20 -8.27 -4.11 -17.46
CA ARG A 20 -9.69 -4.04 -17.12
C ARG A 20 -10.06 -5.04 -16.02
N CYS A 21 -9.54 -6.25 -16.06
CA CYS A 21 -9.78 -7.25 -15.01
C CYS A 21 -9.24 -6.76 -13.67
N LEU A 22 -8.01 -6.22 -13.66
CA LEU A 22 -7.40 -5.61 -12.48
C LEU A 22 -8.21 -4.43 -11.92
N GLN A 23 -8.74 -3.55 -12.78
CA GLN A 23 -9.61 -2.44 -12.34
C GLN A 23 -10.93 -2.92 -11.72
N ILE A 24 -11.49 -4.03 -12.21
CA ILE A 24 -12.69 -4.62 -11.62
C ILE A 24 -12.35 -5.22 -10.25
N LEU A 25 -11.23 -5.94 -10.15
CA LEU A 25 -10.75 -6.53 -8.90
C LEU A 25 -10.49 -5.43 -7.86
N GLU A 26 -9.80 -4.36 -8.23
CA GLU A 26 -9.54 -3.20 -7.38
C GLU A 26 -10.84 -2.56 -6.88
N LYS A 27 -11.86 -2.39 -7.74
CA LYS A 27 -13.16 -1.87 -7.31
C LYS A 27 -13.84 -2.78 -6.30
N GLN A 28 -13.80 -4.09 -6.51
CA GLN A 28 -14.36 -5.07 -5.57
C GLN A 28 -13.61 -5.06 -4.23
N PHE A 29 -12.28 -4.96 -4.29
CA PHE A 29 -11.42 -4.79 -3.13
C PHE A 29 -11.78 -3.51 -2.37
N ASN A 30 -11.88 -2.36 -3.05
CA ASN A 30 -12.27 -1.10 -2.40
C ASN A 30 -13.68 -1.19 -1.80
N LEU A 31 -14.68 -1.70 -2.51
CA LEU A 31 -16.04 -1.82 -1.98
C LEU A 31 -16.09 -2.66 -0.69
N THR A 32 -15.31 -3.73 -0.64
CA THR A 32 -15.33 -4.68 0.49
C THR A 32 -14.42 -4.23 1.64
N LEU A 33 -13.23 -3.74 1.33
CA LEU A 33 -12.17 -3.50 2.31
C LEU A 33 -12.06 -2.03 2.72
N SER A 34 -12.37 -1.05 1.85
CA SER A 34 -12.15 0.38 2.15
C SER A 34 -13.04 0.91 3.27
N THR A 35 -14.19 0.26 3.50
CA THR A 35 -15.19 0.71 4.46
C THR A 35 -14.93 0.23 5.87
N ARG A 36 -14.28 -0.93 6.03
CA ARG A 36 -14.11 -1.57 7.36
C ARG A 36 -12.70 -2.07 7.61
N VAL A 37 -12.16 -2.88 6.70
CA VAL A 37 -10.89 -3.57 6.95
C VAL A 37 -9.71 -2.61 6.90
N ILE A 38 -9.63 -1.77 5.87
CA ILE A 38 -8.51 -0.84 5.72
C ILE A 38 -8.48 0.23 6.84
N PRO A 39 -9.61 0.87 7.19
CA PRO A 39 -9.64 1.79 8.33
C PRO A 39 -9.30 1.07 9.64
N ALA A 40 -9.82 -0.15 9.86
CA ALA A 40 -9.52 -0.91 11.06
C ALA A 40 -8.04 -1.27 11.16
N THR A 41 -7.40 -1.73 10.08
CA THR A 41 -5.96 -2.07 10.12
C THR A 41 -5.08 -0.83 10.30
N MET A 42 -5.43 0.27 9.65
CA MET A 42 -4.73 1.56 9.80
C MET A 42 -4.91 2.20 11.18
N VAL A 43 -5.87 1.75 11.99
CA VAL A 43 -6.03 2.20 13.38
C VAL A 43 -5.42 1.18 14.34
N VAL A 44 -5.80 -0.09 14.25
CA VAL A 44 -5.39 -1.14 15.19
C VAL A 44 -3.88 -1.33 15.19
N SER A 45 -3.24 -1.35 14.01
CA SER A 45 -1.79 -1.59 13.93
C SER A 45 -0.98 -0.44 14.57
N PRO A 46 -1.23 0.85 14.27
CA PRO A 46 -0.60 1.96 14.99
C PRO A 46 -0.85 1.97 16.49
N TRP A 47 -2.08 1.69 16.93
CA TRP A 47 -2.41 1.63 18.35
C TRP A 47 -1.62 0.53 19.08
N LEU A 48 -1.55 -0.67 18.48
CA LEU A 48 -0.78 -1.78 19.03
C LEU A 48 0.72 -1.46 19.05
N GLN A 49 1.23 -0.83 17.99
CA GLN A 49 2.62 -0.38 17.91
C GLN A 49 2.95 0.63 19.03
N ILE A 50 2.12 1.66 19.23
CA ILE A 50 2.29 2.67 20.29
C ILE A 50 2.30 2.00 21.67
N TYR A 51 1.31 1.14 21.93
CA TYR A 51 1.19 0.44 23.21
C TYR A 51 2.41 -0.45 23.50
N CYS A 52 2.79 -1.32 22.56
CA CYS A 52 3.93 -2.20 22.74
C CYS A 52 5.25 -1.43 22.91
N THR A 53 5.44 -0.33 22.16
CA THR A 53 6.64 0.51 22.27
C THR A 53 6.69 1.23 23.62
N PHE A 54 5.56 1.76 24.09
CA PHE A 54 5.46 2.39 25.41
C PHE A 54 5.78 1.39 26.54
N VAL A 55 5.18 0.20 26.53
CA VAL A 55 5.44 -0.85 27.53
C VAL A 55 6.91 -1.27 27.50
N MET A 56 7.49 -1.45 26.31
CA MET A 56 8.89 -1.84 26.15
C MET A 56 9.85 -0.78 26.71
N ILE A 57 9.55 0.52 26.60
CA ILE A 57 10.42 1.59 27.09
C ILE A 57 10.19 1.84 28.59
N LYS A 58 8.93 2.06 29.01
CA LYS A 58 8.62 2.51 30.38
C LYS A 58 8.62 1.36 31.39
N LEU A 59 8.12 0.19 31.00
CA LEU A 59 7.96 -0.96 31.89
C LEU A 59 9.09 -1.99 31.73
N ALA A 60 10.11 -1.72 30.92
CA ALA A 60 11.21 -2.65 30.59
C ALA A 60 11.76 -3.44 31.80
N ARG A 61 11.90 -2.77 32.95
CA ARG A 61 12.46 -3.33 34.19
C ARG A 61 11.52 -4.28 34.94
N TYR A 62 10.22 -4.18 34.68
CA TYR A 62 9.18 -4.99 35.30
C TYR A 62 8.72 -6.15 34.40
N LEU A 63 9.21 -6.19 33.15
CA LEU A 63 8.86 -7.27 32.23
C LEU A 63 9.57 -8.57 32.62
N PRO A 64 8.86 -9.71 32.64
CA PRO A 64 9.50 -11.01 32.73
C PRO A 64 10.40 -11.23 31.51
N SER A 65 11.54 -11.90 31.71
CA SER A 65 12.55 -12.13 30.67
C SER A 65 12.01 -12.88 29.45
N SER A 66 11.00 -13.73 29.61
CA SER A 66 10.31 -14.43 28.53
C SER A 66 9.45 -13.53 27.64
N GLY A 67 8.93 -12.43 28.18
CA GLY A 67 8.09 -11.47 27.45
C GLY A 67 8.89 -10.40 26.70
N PHE A 68 10.16 -10.19 27.06
CA PHE A 68 10.94 -9.07 26.54
C PHE A 68 11.15 -9.12 25.02
N MET A 69 11.31 -10.32 24.44
CA MET A 69 11.49 -10.49 22.98
C MET A 69 10.18 -10.43 22.19
N THR A 70 9.04 -10.66 22.83
CA THR A 70 7.73 -10.68 22.16
C THR A 70 7.33 -9.26 21.74
N TYR A 71 7.57 -8.26 22.59
CA TYR A 71 7.26 -6.85 22.28
C TYR A 71 8.00 -6.28 21.06
N PRO A 72 9.34 -6.36 20.92
CA PRO A 72 10.04 -5.86 19.74
C PRO A 72 9.63 -6.62 18.47
N PHE A 73 9.32 -7.92 18.58
CA PHE A 73 8.80 -8.68 17.45
C PHE A 73 7.41 -8.22 17.02
N THR A 74 6.50 -7.96 17.97
CA THR A 74 5.18 -7.39 17.69
C THR A 74 5.28 -5.99 17.09
N ILE A 75 6.16 -5.12 17.62
CA ILE A 75 6.40 -3.79 17.06
C ILE A 75 6.89 -3.91 15.62
N PHE A 76 7.86 -4.78 15.35
CA PHE A 76 8.38 -5.02 14.01
C PHE A 76 7.29 -5.50 13.05
N ILE A 77 6.44 -6.45 13.48
CA ILE A 77 5.31 -6.92 12.67
C ILE A 77 4.35 -5.78 12.36
N CYS A 78 3.97 -4.96 13.34
CA CYS A 78 3.03 -3.85 13.13
C CYS A 78 3.60 -2.83 12.13
N VAL A 79 4.88 -2.47 12.27
CA VAL A 79 5.58 -1.58 11.33
C VAL A 79 5.60 -2.20 9.93
N MET A 80 6.00 -3.46 9.80
CA MET A 80 6.10 -4.13 8.51
C MET A 80 4.73 -4.25 7.83
N VAL A 81 3.68 -4.62 8.56
CA VAL A 81 2.33 -4.73 8.02
C VAL A 81 1.83 -3.38 7.51
N CYS A 82 1.98 -2.30 8.29
CA CYS A 82 1.59 -0.96 7.85
C CYS A 82 2.37 -0.54 6.61
N VAL A 83 3.70 -0.56 6.68
CA VAL A 83 4.58 -0.07 5.62
C VAL A 83 4.40 -0.87 4.33
N VAL A 84 4.35 -2.20 4.40
CA VAL A 84 4.16 -3.05 3.21
C VAL A 84 2.79 -2.81 2.59
N PHE A 85 1.74 -2.75 3.39
CA PHE A 85 0.38 -2.53 2.90
C PHE A 85 0.25 -1.14 2.24
N GLU A 86 0.69 -0.08 2.92
CA GLU A 86 0.60 1.29 2.42
C GLU A 86 1.49 1.50 1.18
N THR A 87 2.70 0.92 1.17
CA THR A 87 3.60 0.98 0.02
C THR A 87 3.04 0.22 -1.18
N PHE A 88 2.48 -0.97 -0.96
CA PHE A 88 1.83 -1.74 -2.02
C PHE A 88 0.67 -0.96 -2.63
N ALA A 89 -0.16 -0.34 -1.78
CA ALA A 89 -1.26 0.49 -2.24
C ALA A 89 -0.79 1.69 -3.06
N ALA A 90 0.27 2.36 -2.62
CA ALA A 90 0.87 3.47 -3.34
C ALA A 90 1.52 3.04 -4.67
N GLN A 91 2.18 1.87 -4.71
CA GLN A 91 2.80 1.35 -5.93
C GLN A 91 1.78 0.97 -6.99
N ILE A 92 0.62 0.42 -6.62
CA ILE A 92 -0.47 0.17 -7.57
C ILE A 92 -0.87 1.45 -8.29
N PHE A 93 -0.97 2.56 -7.57
CA PHE A 93 -1.31 3.85 -8.14
C PHE A 93 -0.23 4.37 -9.09
N VAL A 94 1.03 4.40 -8.64
CA VAL A 94 2.16 4.89 -9.44
C VAL A 94 2.34 4.05 -10.71
N ASN A 95 2.33 2.71 -10.58
CA ASN A 95 2.49 1.81 -11.73
C ASN A 95 1.33 1.96 -12.72
N SER A 96 0.11 2.21 -12.23
CA SER A 96 -1.06 2.42 -13.09
C SER A 96 -0.99 3.72 -13.87
N GLU A 97 -0.52 4.81 -13.26
CA GLU A 97 -0.30 6.08 -13.95
C GLU A 97 0.86 5.99 -14.95
N GLN A 98 1.95 5.31 -14.58
CA GLN A 98 3.08 5.11 -15.49
C GLN A 98 2.69 4.28 -16.71
N GLN A 99 2.00 3.15 -16.53
CA GLN A 99 1.50 2.34 -17.65
C GLN A 99 0.56 3.14 -18.56
N ARG A 100 -0.27 4.00 -17.97
CA ARG A 100 -1.15 4.89 -18.75
C ARG A 100 -0.33 5.87 -19.58
N ALA A 101 0.68 6.50 -19.00
CA ALA A 101 1.57 7.42 -19.70
C ALA A 101 2.34 6.72 -20.84
N GLU A 102 2.86 5.52 -20.60
CA GLU A 102 3.52 4.69 -21.61
C GLU A 102 2.57 4.36 -22.77
N TRP A 103 1.32 3.98 -22.49
CA TRP A 103 0.34 3.72 -23.55
C TRP A 103 -0.11 4.97 -24.29
N TRP A 104 0.02 6.17 -23.71
CA TRP A 104 -0.25 7.42 -24.41
C TRP A 104 0.82 7.79 -25.44
N LEU A 105 2.05 7.30 -25.24
CA LEU A 105 3.21 7.54 -26.10
C LEU A 105 3.38 6.47 -27.19
N ASP A 106 2.61 5.39 -27.14
CA ASP A 106 2.72 4.26 -28.08
C ASP A 106 2.27 4.66 -29.50
N PRO A 107 3.12 4.48 -30.54
CA PRO A 107 2.76 4.82 -31.93
C PRO A 107 1.68 3.90 -32.53
N GLU A 108 1.42 2.71 -31.97
CA GLU A 108 0.38 1.79 -32.46
C GLU A 108 -1.05 2.16 -31.98
N LEU A 109 -1.20 3.34 -31.36
CA LEU A 109 -2.45 3.73 -30.71
C LEU A 109 -3.54 4.15 -31.71
N THR A 110 -4.43 3.21 -32.02
CA THR A 110 -5.65 3.51 -32.80
C THR A 110 -6.55 4.51 -32.06
N LYS A 111 -7.26 5.41 -32.79
CA LYS A 111 -8.21 6.39 -32.23
C LYS A 111 -9.20 5.79 -31.22
N LEU A 112 -9.70 4.58 -31.49
CA LEU A 112 -10.60 3.84 -30.59
C LEU A 112 -9.93 3.44 -29.27
N ASN A 113 -8.68 2.98 -29.32
CA ASN A 113 -7.91 2.60 -28.13
C ASN A 113 -7.51 3.84 -27.30
N ARG A 114 -7.21 4.96 -27.97
CA ARG A 114 -6.95 6.25 -27.32
C ARG A 114 -8.15 6.73 -26.49
N SER A 115 -9.37 6.60 -27.03
CA SER A 115 -10.60 6.90 -26.28
C SER A 115 -10.79 5.97 -25.08
N ARG A 116 -10.50 4.66 -25.24
CA ARG A 116 -10.61 3.66 -24.16
C ARG A 116 -9.62 3.88 -23.01
N ILE A 117 -8.43 4.40 -23.29
CA ILE A 117 -7.41 4.70 -22.28
C ILE A 117 -7.73 6.05 -21.60
N ARG A 118 -8.22 7.04 -22.35
CA ARG A 118 -8.62 8.34 -21.80
C ARG A 118 -9.73 8.22 -20.76
N SER A 119 -10.73 7.37 -21.01
CA SER A 119 -11.86 7.18 -20.11
C SER A 119 -11.53 6.39 -18.83
N ARG A 120 -10.34 5.77 -18.74
CA ARG A 120 -9.94 4.94 -17.59
C ARG A 120 -9.14 5.78 -16.59
N ARG A 121 -9.55 5.69 -15.32
CA ARG A 121 -8.82 6.26 -14.19
C ARG A 121 -7.72 5.29 -13.75
N PRO A 122 -6.57 5.78 -13.26
CA PRO A 122 -5.57 4.93 -12.62
C PRO A 122 -6.17 4.21 -11.41
N MET A 123 -5.64 3.02 -11.13
CA MET A 123 -6.06 2.22 -9.99
C MET A 123 -5.63 2.90 -8.68
N ARG A 124 -6.53 3.00 -7.71
CA ARG A 124 -6.31 3.64 -6.42
C ARG A 124 -7.02 2.85 -5.32
N ILE A 125 -6.27 2.42 -4.32
CA ILE A 125 -6.85 1.89 -3.09
C ILE A 125 -7.36 3.05 -2.25
N GLN A 126 -8.66 3.04 -1.96
CA GLN A 126 -9.36 4.07 -1.19
C GLN A 126 -9.48 3.63 0.27
N VAL A 127 -9.54 4.60 1.16
CA VAL A 127 -9.81 4.45 2.59
C VAL A 127 -10.87 5.48 2.94
N GLY A 128 -12.12 5.03 3.02
CA GLY A 128 -13.26 5.94 3.08
C GLY A 128 -13.28 6.90 1.87
N SER A 129 -13.14 8.21 2.13
CA SER A 129 -13.06 9.26 1.11
C SER A 129 -11.63 9.62 0.67
N ASN A 130 -10.61 9.09 1.36
CA ASN A 130 -9.20 9.40 1.11
C ASN A 130 -8.50 8.28 0.34
N PHE A 131 -7.32 8.57 -0.21
CA PHE A 131 -6.47 7.59 -0.90
C PHE A 131 -5.18 7.40 -0.14
N ILE A 132 -4.65 6.17 -0.17
CA ILE A 132 -3.31 5.88 0.36
C ILE A 132 -2.30 6.35 -0.69
N ASP A 133 -1.40 7.23 -0.26
CA ASP A 133 -0.30 7.75 -1.07
C ASP A 133 1.03 7.21 -0.53
N ARG A 134 2.13 7.40 -1.28
CA ARG A 134 3.48 7.02 -0.84
C ARG A 134 3.85 7.63 0.51
N GLY A 135 3.31 8.80 0.83
CA GLY A 135 3.55 9.48 2.10
C GLY A 135 2.82 8.87 3.30
N THR A 136 1.77 8.07 3.07
CA THR A 136 0.92 7.57 4.17
C THR A 136 1.71 6.71 5.14
N ALA A 137 2.61 5.85 4.67
CA ALA A 137 3.46 5.05 5.55
C ALA A 137 4.36 5.88 6.46
N LEU A 138 4.94 6.95 5.92
CA LEU A 138 5.79 7.84 6.69
C LEU A 138 4.98 8.61 7.74
N VAL A 139 3.78 9.08 7.37
CA VAL A 139 2.87 9.79 8.28
C VAL A 139 2.40 8.87 9.41
N THR A 140 2.00 7.64 9.09
CA THR A 140 1.56 6.63 10.06
C THR A 140 2.68 6.33 11.07
N GLN A 141 3.90 6.11 10.60
CA GLN A 141 5.04 5.84 11.49
C GLN A 141 5.44 7.05 12.33
N ASN A 142 5.43 8.25 11.75
CA ASN A 142 5.70 9.49 12.49
C ASN A 142 4.65 9.73 13.58
N PHE A 143 3.38 9.43 13.30
CA PHE A 143 2.31 9.47 14.29
C PHE A 143 2.58 8.49 15.44
N CYS A 144 2.92 7.23 15.14
CA CYS A 144 3.24 6.23 16.18
C CYS A 144 4.37 6.70 17.11
N ILE A 145 5.45 7.23 16.54
CA ILE A 145 6.60 7.72 17.32
C ILE A 145 6.19 8.92 18.17
N THR A 146 5.53 9.92 17.58
CA THR A 146 5.10 11.15 18.26
C THR A 146 4.17 10.86 19.43
N GLN A 147 3.20 9.96 19.24
CA GLN A 147 2.29 9.55 20.30
C GLN A 147 3.00 8.77 21.40
N THR A 148 3.94 7.89 21.04
CA THR A 148 4.74 7.15 22.04
C THR A 148 5.57 8.12 22.88
N VAL A 149 6.25 9.08 22.26
CA VAL A 149 7.04 10.10 22.97
C VAL A 149 6.13 10.94 23.89
N SER A 150 4.95 11.34 23.40
CA SER A 150 3.98 12.08 24.21
C SER A 150 3.53 11.30 25.44
N LEU A 151 3.25 10.00 25.29
CA LEU A 151 2.91 9.11 26.41
C LEU A 151 4.06 8.90 27.39
N LEU A 152 5.31 8.96 26.93
CA LEU A 152 6.49 8.84 27.80
C LEU A 152 6.76 10.11 28.62
N LEU A 153 6.37 11.27 28.09
CA LEU A 153 6.52 12.58 28.72
C LEU A 153 5.40 12.92 29.71
N MET A 154 4.22 12.30 29.55
CA MET A 154 3.17 12.28 30.58
C MET A 154 3.55 11.39 31.76
#